data_AF-A0A8T5BCA0-F1
#
_entry.id   AF-A0A8T5BCA0-F1
#
_cell.length_a   1.000
_cell.length_b   1.000
_cell.length_c   1.000
_cell.angle_alpha   90.00
_cell.angle_beta   90.00
_cell.angle_gamma   90.00
#
_symmetry.space_group_name_H-M   'P 1'
#
loop_
_entity.id
_entity.type
_entity.pdbx_description
1 polymer ?
#
loop_
_entity_poly.entity_id
_entity_poly.type
_entity_poly.pdbx_seq_one_letter_code
_entity_poly.pdbx_strand_id
1 'polypeptide(L)'
;MENFLPVLDTVQTRLREILARNRDGITSWNLTELRHVGDDLLRLSLDTYSQLAHVEHRILYQSLREAGLGIKMRVTLIERGNIREDDKEYFESVYQVLLNICQKIESGEYYRALLDIANKRRKERGEKEE
;
A
#
# COMPACT_ATOMS: atom_id res chain seq x y z
N MET A 1 -11.95 5.59 16.98
CA MET A 1 -10.99 5.83 15.87
C MET A 1 -9.54 5.91 16.36
N GLU A 2 -9.28 6.07 17.65
CA GLU A 2 -7.91 6.06 18.22
C GLU A 2 -7.17 4.72 18.02
N ASN A 3 -7.89 3.60 17.97
CA ASN A 3 -7.32 2.28 17.66
C ASN A 3 -6.69 2.15 16.26
N PHE A 4 -6.86 3.17 15.39
CA PHE A 4 -6.35 3.15 14.03
C PHE A 4 -4.91 3.70 13.92
N LEU A 5 -4.51 4.60 14.82
CA LEU A 5 -3.17 5.19 14.80
C LEU A 5 -2.05 4.13 14.98
N PRO A 6 -2.16 3.15 15.91
CA PRO A 6 -1.16 2.08 16.03
C PRO A 6 -1.07 1.21 14.77
N VAL A 7 -2.18 1.01 14.06
CA VAL A 7 -2.23 0.23 12.82
C VAL A 7 -1.53 0.98 11.69
N LEU A 8 -1.78 2.28 11.57
CA LEU A 8 -1.10 3.15 10.62
C LEU A 8 0.40 3.20 10.88
N ASP A 9 0.83 3.30 12.14
CA ASP A 9 2.24 3.32 12.52
C ASP A 9 2.94 2.00 12.15
N THR A 10 2.27 0.86 12.40
CA THR A 10 2.74 -0.46 11.98
C THR A 10 2.86 -0.55 10.45
N VAL A 11 1.86 -0.07 9.72
CA VAL A 11 1.89 -0.05 8.25
C VAL A 11 3.03 0.83 7.76
N GLN A 12 3.19 2.02 8.31
CA GLN A 12 4.20 2.98 7.89
C GLN A 12 5.61 2.44 8.09
N THR A 13 5.89 1.86 9.26
CA THR A 13 7.22 1.32 9.59
C THR A 13 7.59 0.20 8.61
N ARG A 14 6.68 -0.77 8.43
CA ARG A 14 6.93 -1.91 7.54
C ARG A 14 6.96 -1.50 6.06
N LEU A 15 6.08 -0.59 5.64
CA LEU A 15 6.05 -0.11 4.27
C LEU A 15 7.34 0.64 3.91
N ARG A 16 7.93 1.38 4.86
CA ARG A 16 9.21 2.05 4.67
C ARG A 16 10.35 1.06 4.43
N GLU A 17 10.42 -0.01 5.19
CA GLU A 17 11.40 -1.09 5.00
C GLU A 17 11.24 -1.76 3.62
N ILE A 18 9.98 -2.06 3.24
CA ILE A 18 9.65 -2.61 1.93
C ILE A 18 10.05 -1.65 0.81
N LEU A 19 9.82 -0.35 0.95
CA LEU A 19 10.18 0.66 -0.04
C LEU A 19 11.69 0.76 -0.26
N ALA A 20 12.48 0.70 0.82
CA ALA A 20 13.95 0.71 0.72
C ALA A 20 14.44 -0.48 -0.12
N ARG A 21 13.95 -1.69 0.19
CA ARG A 21 14.27 -2.92 -0.55
C ARG A 21 13.75 -2.90 -1.98
N ASN A 22 12.58 -2.34 -2.21
CA ASN A 22 12.04 -2.14 -3.56
C ASN A 22 12.94 -1.22 -4.38
N ARG A 23 13.44 -0.12 -3.80
CA ARG A 23 14.34 0.80 -4.50
C ARG A 23 15.65 0.13 -4.90
N ASP A 24 16.21 -0.67 -4.00
CA ASP A 24 17.43 -1.44 -4.27
C ASP A 24 17.19 -2.50 -5.36
N GLY A 25 16.05 -3.20 -5.28
CA GLY A 25 15.61 -4.18 -6.28
C GLY A 25 15.42 -3.57 -7.67
N ILE A 26 14.79 -2.40 -7.77
CA ILE A 26 14.58 -1.67 -9.03
C ILE A 26 15.93 -1.21 -9.61
N THR A 27 16.80 -0.67 -8.76
CA THR A 27 18.11 -0.12 -9.18
C THR A 27 19.03 -1.21 -9.73
N SER A 28 19.03 -2.38 -9.08
CA SER A 28 19.86 -3.53 -9.45
C SER A 28 19.19 -4.51 -10.42
N TRP A 29 17.91 -4.31 -10.73
CA TRP A 29 17.06 -5.29 -11.44
C TRP A 29 17.12 -6.69 -10.83
N ASN A 30 17.25 -6.77 -9.50
CA ASN A 30 17.24 -8.03 -8.78
C ASN A 30 15.81 -8.58 -8.70
N LEU A 31 15.44 -9.42 -9.66
CA LEU A 31 14.10 -10.01 -9.76
C LEU A 31 13.70 -10.85 -8.53
N THR A 32 14.67 -11.47 -7.85
CA THR A 32 14.41 -12.20 -6.60
C THR A 32 13.97 -11.24 -5.50
N GLU A 33 14.67 -10.11 -5.37
CA GLU A 33 14.33 -9.10 -4.39
C GLU A 33 12.99 -8.43 -4.69
N LEU A 34 12.72 -8.10 -5.96
CA LEU A 34 11.42 -7.57 -6.39
C LEU A 34 10.28 -8.55 -6.11
N ARG A 35 10.50 -9.85 -6.28
CA ARG A 35 9.50 -10.87 -5.89
C ARG A 35 9.24 -10.84 -4.39
N HIS A 36 10.29 -10.81 -3.57
CA HIS A 36 10.15 -10.75 -2.11
C HIS A 36 9.43 -9.48 -1.64
N VAL A 37 9.71 -8.33 -2.25
CA VAL A 37 8.96 -7.09 -2.02
C VAL A 37 7.46 -7.30 -2.28
N GLY A 38 7.12 -7.99 -3.38
CA GLY A 38 5.74 -8.34 -3.67
C GLY A 38 5.11 -9.23 -2.59
N ASP A 39 5.84 -10.23 -2.10
CA ASP A 39 5.39 -11.10 -0.99
C ASP A 39 5.22 -10.34 0.33
N ASP A 40 6.12 -9.43 0.65
CA ASP A 40 6.07 -8.62 1.86
C ASP A 40 4.89 -7.64 1.85
N LEU A 41 4.55 -7.06 0.69
CA LEU A 41 3.34 -6.24 0.52
C LEU A 41 2.06 -7.05 0.74
N LEU A 42 2.00 -8.27 0.19
CA LEU A 42 0.88 -9.18 0.41
C LEU A 42 0.76 -9.55 1.89
N ARG A 43 1.87 -9.86 2.53
CA ARG A 43 1.90 -10.18 3.96
C ARG A 43 1.45 -9.00 4.81
N LEU A 44 1.97 -7.79 4.54
CA LEU A 44 1.55 -6.58 5.24
C LEU A 44 0.05 -6.33 5.07
N SER A 45 -0.50 -6.57 3.88
CA SER A 45 -1.93 -6.44 3.63
C SER A 45 -2.75 -7.41 4.49
N LEU A 46 -2.33 -8.67 4.58
CA LEU A 46 -3.04 -9.70 5.36
C LEU A 46 -2.95 -9.43 6.87
N ASP A 47 -1.76 -9.10 7.35
CA ASP A 47 -1.49 -8.85 8.78
C ASP A 47 -2.32 -7.68 9.30
N THR A 48 -2.61 -6.69 8.44
CA THR A 48 -3.35 -5.47 8.80
C THR A 48 -4.83 -5.56 8.45
N TYR A 49 -5.28 -6.58 7.69
CA TYR A 49 -6.65 -6.69 7.20
C TYR A 49 -7.69 -6.63 8.33
N SER A 50 -7.52 -7.42 9.39
CA SER A 50 -8.50 -7.48 10.48
C SER A 50 -8.67 -6.11 11.15
N GLN A 51 -7.56 -5.42 11.39
CA GLN A 51 -7.50 -4.11 12.03
C GLN A 51 -8.08 -3.01 11.13
N LEU A 52 -7.76 -3.05 9.83
CA LEU A 52 -8.29 -2.14 8.81
C LEU A 52 -9.79 -2.38 8.53
N ALA A 53 -10.27 -3.62 8.63
CA ALA A 53 -11.68 -3.96 8.50
C ALA A 53 -12.51 -3.45 9.67
N HIS A 54 -11.97 -3.47 10.89
CA HIS A 54 -12.63 -2.93 12.08
C HIS A 54 -12.90 -1.42 12.00
N VAL A 55 -12.14 -0.69 11.19
CA VAL A 55 -12.35 0.75 10.98
C VAL A 55 -13.01 1.06 9.63
N GLU A 56 -13.63 0.05 9.00
CA GLU A 56 -14.30 0.13 7.70
C GLU A 56 -13.42 0.65 6.53
N HIS A 57 -12.10 0.65 6.69
CA HIS A 57 -11.16 1.18 5.70
C HIS A 57 -10.38 0.09 5.00
N ARG A 58 -11.02 -0.49 3.99
CA ARG A 58 -10.44 -1.54 3.15
C ARG A 58 -9.50 -1.03 2.05
N ILE A 59 -9.43 0.28 1.84
CA ILE A 59 -8.65 0.88 0.75
C ILE A 59 -7.15 0.64 0.94
N LEU A 60 -6.59 0.89 2.14
CA LEU A 60 -5.17 0.68 2.40
C LEU A 60 -4.75 -0.78 2.19
N TYR A 61 -5.56 -1.70 2.72
CA TYR A 61 -5.42 -3.14 2.49
C TYR A 61 -5.39 -3.45 0.99
N GLN A 62 -6.38 -2.95 0.25
CA GLN A 62 -6.53 -3.23 -1.17
C GLN A 62 -5.33 -2.69 -1.97
N SER A 63 -4.90 -1.46 -1.71
CA SER A 63 -3.76 -0.85 -2.39
C SER A 63 -2.47 -1.64 -2.18
N LEU A 64 -2.18 -2.07 -0.94
CA LEU A 64 -1.01 -2.89 -0.64
C LEU A 64 -1.09 -4.25 -1.33
N ARG A 65 -2.26 -4.89 -1.30
CA ARG A 65 -2.48 -6.19 -1.93
C ARG A 65 -2.34 -6.13 -3.44
N GLU A 66 -2.92 -5.12 -4.09
CA GLU A 66 -2.84 -4.91 -5.54
C GLU A 66 -1.41 -4.64 -5.98
N ALA A 67 -0.68 -3.79 -5.25
CA ALA A 67 0.74 -3.55 -5.52
C ALA A 67 1.57 -4.83 -5.41
N GLY A 68 1.36 -5.63 -4.35
CA GLY A 68 2.04 -6.90 -4.16
C GLY A 68 1.76 -7.91 -5.30
N LEU A 69 0.50 -8.08 -5.68
CA LEU A 69 0.12 -8.96 -6.80
C LEU A 69 0.71 -8.48 -8.13
N GLY A 70 0.64 -7.18 -8.39
CA GLY A 70 1.12 -6.58 -9.62
C GLY A 70 2.63 -6.72 -9.79
N ILE A 71 3.41 -6.46 -8.72
CA ILE A 71 4.86 -6.68 -8.70
C ILE A 71 5.19 -8.14 -9.02
N LYS A 72 4.55 -9.11 -8.34
CA LYS A 72 4.82 -10.53 -8.58
C LYS A 72 4.47 -10.97 -9.99
N MET A 73 3.35 -10.48 -10.52
CA MET A 73 2.95 -10.74 -11.90
C MET A 73 4.00 -10.20 -12.89
N ARG A 74 4.47 -8.97 -12.70
CA ARG A 74 5.49 -8.36 -13.56
C ARG A 74 6.82 -9.08 -13.48
N VAL A 75 7.29 -9.45 -12.30
CA VAL A 75 8.50 -10.27 -12.15
C VAL A 75 8.37 -11.58 -12.94
N THR A 76 7.24 -12.27 -12.81
CA THR A 76 6.98 -13.53 -13.53
C THR A 76 7.01 -13.35 -15.06
N LEU A 77 6.49 -12.23 -15.57
CA LEU A 77 6.53 -11.91 -16.99
C LEU A 77 7.94 -11.62 -17.47
N ILE A 78 8.73 -10.87 -16.69
CA ILE A 78 10.12 -10.56 -17.00
C ILE A 78 10.98 -11.83 -17.02
N GLU A 79 10.81 -12.74 -16.06
CA GLU A 79 11.58 -13.99 -16.01
C GLU A 79 11.35 -14.90 -17.23
N ARG A 80 10.20 -14.73 -17.91
CA ARG A 80 9.85 -15.47 -19.13
C ARG A 80 10.31 -14.77 -20.41
N GLY A 81 10.88 -13.58 -20.31
CA GLY A 81 11.24 -12.74 -21.45
C GLY A 81 12.40 -11.79 -21.15
N ASN A 82 12.38 -10.63 -21.80
CA ASN A 82 13.36 -9.57 -21.57
C ASN A 82 12.70 -8.40 -20.82
N ILE A 83 13.48 -7.67 -20.03
CA ILE A 83 13.05 -6.42 -19.39
C ILE A 83 12.75 -5.38 -20.48
N ARG A 84 11.58 -4.75 -20.41
CA ARG A 84 11.16 -3.67 -21.32
C ARG A 84 11.06 -2.34 -20.58
N GLU A 85 10.96 -1.25 -21.34
CA GLU A 85 10.82 0.09 -20.75
C GLU A 85 9.53 0.22 -19.94
N ASP A 86 8.42 -0.32 -20.44
CA ASP A 86 7.14 -0.41 -19.72
C ASP A 86 7.26 -1.08 -18.35
N ASP A 87 8.17 -2.05 -18.21
CA ASP A 87 8.38 -2.73 -16.95
C ASP A 87 9.09 -1.79 -15.95
N LYS A 88 10.04 -0.96 -16.42
CA LYS A 88 10.70 0.05 -15.58
C LYS A 88 9.71 1.12 -15.13
N GLU A 89 8.92 1.65 -16.06
CA GLU A 89 7.89 2.65 -15.76
C GLU A 89 6.87 2.10 -14.76
N TYR A 90 6.47 0.84 -14.91
CA TYR A 90 5.58 0.18 -13.96
C TYR A 90 6.16 0.15 -12.54
N PHE A 91 7.39 -0.33 -12.38
CA PHE A 91 8.01 -0.45 -11.06
C PHE A 91 8.22 0.91 -10.39
N GLU A 92 8.65 1.92 -11.16
CA GLU A 92 8.79 3.29 -10.64
C GLU A 92 7.42 3.87 -10.25
N SER A 93 6.39 3.67 -11.07
CA SER A 93 5.02 4.13 -10.76
C SER A 93 4.49 3.51 -9.46
N VAL A 94 4.65 2.20 -9.28
CA VAL A 94 4.25 1.51 -8.05
C VAL A 94 5.04 2.02 -6.85
N TYR A 95 6.36 2.19 -7.00
CA TYR A 95 7.21 2.76 -5.94
C TYR A 95 6.72 4.14 -5.50
N GLN A 96 6.43 5.04 -6.45
CA GLN A 96 5.94 6.40 -6.14
C GLN A 96 4.58 6.40 -5.45
N VAL A 97 3.65 5.53 -5.87
CA VAL A 97 2.34 5.40 -5.22
C VAL A 97 2.50 4.94 -3.77
N LEU A 98 3.31 3.91 -3.54
CA LEU A 98 3.56 3.37 -2.20
C LEU A 98 4.30 4.38 -1.31
N LEU A 99 5.27 5.12 -1.88
CA LEU A 99 5.99 6.19 -1.18
C LEU A 99 5.03 7.31 -0.74
N ASN A 100 4.16 7.75 -1.63
CA ASN A 100 3.14 8.77 -1.32
C ASN A 100 2.18 8.30 -0.20
N ILE A 101 1.77 7.02 -0.21
CA ILE A 101 0.98 6.45 0.88
C ILE A 101 1.77 6.51 2.19
N CYS A 102 3.03 6.06 2.19
CA CYS A 102 3.90 6.07 3.37
C CYS A 102 4.06 7.48 3.95
N GLN A 103 4.34 8.48 3.09
CA GLN A 103 4.51 9.88 3.47
C GLN A 103 3.22 10.48 4.05
N LYS A 104 2.06 10.17 3.46
CA LYS A 104 0.77 10.64 3.98
C LYS A 104 0.41 10.04 5.32
N ILE A 105 0.81 8.79 5.57
CA ILE A 105 0.64 8.19 6.89
C ILE A 105 1.54 8.90 7.90
N GLU A 106 2.80 9.12 7.55
CA GLU A 106 3.78 9.81 8.39
C GLU A 106 3.38 11.26 8.74
N SER A 107 2.88 12.03 7.77
CA SER A 107 2.43 13.41 8.00
C SER A 107 1.08 13.50 8.74
N GLY A 108 0.40 12.37 8.93
CA GLY A 108 -0.96 12.30 9.47
C GLY A 108 -2.05 12.73 8.49
N GLU A 109 -1.70 13.14 7.26
CA GLU A 109 -2.67 13.49 6.21
C GLU A 109 -3.60 12.31 5.88
N TYR A 110 -3.06 11.10 5.84
CA TYR A 110 -3.85 9.90 5.60
C TYR A 110 -4.93 9.77 6.67
N TYR A 111 -4.57 9.89 7.95
CA TYR A 111 -5.53 9.81 9.06
C TYR A 111 -6.60 10.90 8.97
N ARG A 112 -6.22 12.16 8.70
CA ARG A 112 -7.16 13.28 8.55
C ARG A 112 -8.16 13.04 7.42
N ALA A 113 -7.69 12.57 6.26
CA ALA A 113 -8.55 12.25 5.12
C ALA A 113 -9.60 11.18 5.47
N LEU A 114 -9.25 10.21 6.32
CA LEU A 114 -10.21 9.19 6.78
C LEU A 114 -11.23 9.77 7.75
N LEU A 115 -10.80 10.63 8.68
CA LEU A 115 -11.72 11.33 9.58
C LEU A 115 -12.75 12.15 8.79
N ASP A 116 -12.32 12.85 7.74
CA ASP A 116 -13.20 13.65 6.90
C ASP A 116 -14.24 12.78 6.16
N ILE A 117 -13.82 11.62 5.63
CA ILE A 117 -14.74 10.67 4.99
C ILE A 117 -15.75 10.10 5.99
N ALA A 118 -15.29 9.73 7.19
CA ALA A 118 -16.16 9.21 8.25
C ALA A 118 -17.19 10.26 8.70
N ASN A 119 -16.76 11.52 8.86
CA ASN A 119 -17.64 12.62 9.23
C ASN A 119 -18.69 12.93 8.15
N LYS A 120 -18.31 12.92 6.86
CA LYS A 120 -19.25 13.07 5.75
C LYS A 120 -20.31 11.96 5.74
N ARG A 121 -19.91 10.70 5.89
CA ARG A 121 -20.84 9.55 5.95
C ARG A 121 -21.82 9.65 7.12
N ARG A 122 -21.39 10.18 8.27
CA ARG A 122 -22.29 10.39 9.43
C ARG A 122 -23.32 11.46 9.13
N LYS A 123 -22.91 12.58 8.51
CA LYS A 123 -23.82 13.66 8.12
C LYS A 123 -24.89 13.17 7.13
N GLU A 124 -24.48 12.42 6.11
CA GLU A 124 -25.38 11.83 5.10
C GLU A 124 -26.34 10.77 5.67
N ARG A 125 -26.01 10.13 6.79
CA ARG A 125 -26.91 9.19 7.48
C ARG A 125 -27.89 9.91 8.41
N GLY A 126 -27.47 10.98 9.07
CA GLY A 126 -28.35 11.80 9.91
C GLY A 126 -29.39 12.59 9.10
N GLU A 127 -29.06 13.03 7.89
CA GLU A 127 -30.00 13.70 6.97
C GLU A 127 -31.04 12.76 6.32
N LYS A 128 -30.99 11.45 6.59
CA LYS A 128 -31.96 10.47 6.08
C LYS A 128 -33.01 10.04 7.12
N GLU A 129 -32.93 10.56 8.35
CA GLU A 129 -33.87 10.26 9.43
C GLU A 129 -34.82 11.43 9.76
N GLU A 130 -34.77 12.54 9.02
CA GLU A 130 -35.76 13.64 9.02
C GLU A 130 -36.56 13.68 7.70
#